data_AF-A0A2E9NJZ1-F1
#
_entry.id   AF-A0A2E9NJZ1-F1
#
_cell.length_a   1.000
_cell.length_b   1.000
_cell.length_c   1.000
_cell.angle_alpha   90.00
_cell.angle_beta   90.00
_cell.angle_gamma   90.00
#
_symmetry.space_group_name_H-M   'P 1'
#
loop_
_entity.id
_entity.type
_entity.pdbx_description
1 polymer ?
#
loop_
_entity_poly.entity_id
_entity_poly.type
_entity_poly.pdbx_seq_one_letter_code
_entity_poly.pdbx_strand_id
1 'polypeptide(L)' 'MSEPTQGLESVVTVTFAPVDGGTEVTLRHANVPDTGEGRGHKEGWAGCLDELAKRVEGATA' A
#
# COMPACT_ATOMS: atom_id res chain seq x y z
N MET A 1 9.47 4.71 17.08
CA MET A 1 8.05 4.56 16.72
C MET A 1 7.79 5.45 15.51
N SER A 2 6.98 5.03 14.54
CA SER A 2 6.66 5.89 13.39
C SER A 2 5.74 7.01 13.87
N GLU A 3 6.10 8.26 13.61
CA GLU A 3 5.30 9.44 13.96
C GLU A 3 3.88 9.37 13.33
N PRO A 4 3.74 9.02 12.03
CA PRO A 4 2.43 8.83 11.40
C PRO A 4 1.52 7.75 12.03
N THR A 5 2.07 6.74 12.71
CA THR A 5 1.25 5.72 13.40
C THR A 5 1.05 6.02 14.89
N GLN A 6 1.72 7.06 15.43
CA GLN A 6 1.66 7.46 16.84
C GLN A 6 1.95 6.32 17.84
N GLY A 7 2.69 5.30 17.39
CA GLY A 7 2.96 4.10 18.20
C GLY A 7 1.82 3.10 18.29
N LEU A 8 0.70 3.31 17.58
CA LEU A 8 -0.34 2.30 17.44
C LEU A 8 0.17 1.11 16.61
N GLU A 9 -0.17 -0.10 17.05
CA GLU A 9 -0.04 -1.29 16.22
C GLU A 9 -1.00 -1.17 15.03
N SER A 10 -0.50 -1.29 13.80
CA SER A 10 -1.32 -1.19 12.60
C SER A 10 -1.26 -2.48 11.80
N VAL A 11 -2.31 -2.74 11.01
CA VAL A 11 -2.43 -3.97 10.21
C VAL A 11 -2.44 -3.59 8.73
N VAL A 12 -1.51 -4.16 7.96
CA VAL A 12 -1.52 -4.08 6.51
C VAL A 12 -1.98 -5.42 5.96
N THR A 13 -3.09 -5.42 5.23
CA THR A 13 -3.59 -6.59 4.52
C THR A 13 -3.42 -6.35 3.03
N VAL A 14 -2.75 -7.27 2.34
CA VAL A 14 -2.61 -7.25 0.87
C VAL A 14 -3.31 -8.47 0.31
N THR A 15 -4.19 -8.24 -0.66
CA THR A 15 -4.92 -9.30 -1.36
C THR A 15 -4.59 -9.27 -2.84
N PHE A 16 -4.41 -10.46 -3.40
CA PHE A 16 -4.10 -10.68 -4.81
C PHE A 16 -5.24 -11.47 -5.44
N ALA A 17 -5.80 -10.96 -6.53
CA ALA A 17 -6.82 -11.64 -7.30
C ALA A 17 -6.38 -11.74 -8.76
N PRO A 18 -6.53 -12.90 -9.42
CA PRO A 18 -6.25 -13.00 -10.85
C PRO A 18 -7.26 -12.16 -11.64
N VAL A 19 -6.78 -11.44 -12.64
CA VAL A 19 -7.60 -10.71 -13.62
C VAL A 19 -7.06 -10.97 -15.03
N ASP A 20 -7.87 -10.73 -16.06
CA ASP A 20 -7.41 -10.87 -17.43
C ASP A 20 -6.21 -9.93 -17.68
N GLY A 21 -5.08 -10.51 -18.07
CA GLY A 21 -3.85 -9.75 -18.33
C GLY A 21 -3.06 -9.35 -17.09
N GLY A 22 -3.37 -9.85 -15.89
CA GLY A 22 -2.56 -9.54 -14.71
C GLY A 22 -3.07 -10.04 -13.37
N THR A 23 -2.72 -9.30 -12.32
CA THR A 23 -3.17 -9.54 -10.94
C THR A 23 -3.63 -8.23 -10.35
N GLU A 24 -4.87 -8.17 -9.88
CA GLU A 24 -5.35 -7.07 -9.08
C GLU A 24 -4.74 -7.16 -7.68
N VAL A 25 -4.10 -6.08 -7.25
CA VAL A 25 -3.51 -5.95 -5.91
C VAL A 25 -4.30 -4.91 -5.13
N THR A 26 -4.94 -5.33 -4.05
CA THR A 26 -5.61 -4.42 -3.11
C THR A 26 -4.86 -4.38 -1.79
N LEU A 27 -4.60 -3.18 -1.29
CA LEU A 27 -3.97 -2.95 0.02
C LEU A 27 -4.95 -2.25 0.96
N ARG A 28 -5.12 -2.78 2.17
CA ARG A 28 -5.85 -2.15 3.26
C ARG A 28 -4.92 -1.92 4.45
N HIS A 29 -4.76 -0.67 4.86
CA HIS A 29 -4.02 -0.29 6.07
C HIS A 29 -5.00 0.13 7.17
N ALA A 30 -5.11 -0.68 8.21
CA ALA A 30 -6.05 -0.51 9.31
C ALA A 30 -5.34 -0.10 10.62
N ASN A 31 -6.12 0.51 11.52
CA ASN A 31 -5.67 1.06 12.80
C ASN A 31 -4.60 2.16 12.66
N VAL A 32 -4.76 3.01 11.63
CA VAL A 32 -3.96 4.21 11.44
C VAL A 32 -4.73 5.40 12.03
N PRO A 33 -4.06 6.32 12.76
CA PRO A 33 -4.71 7.53 13.25
C PRO A 33 -5.37 8.34 12.13
N ASP A 34 -6.57 8.88 12.37
CA ASP A 34 -7.25 9.78 11.42
C ASP A 34 -6.72 11.22 11.52
N THR A 35 -5.40 11.37 11.44
CA THR A 35 -4.69 12.66 11.42
C THR A 35 -4.24 12.98 10.00
N GLY A 36 -3.76 14.22 9.77
CA GLY A 36 -3.17 14.58 8.47
C GLY A 36 -2.02 13.63 8.07
N GLU A 37 -1.12 13.37 9.01
CA GLU A 37 0.01 12.45 8.84
C GLU A 37 -0.45 11.00 8.66
N GLY A 38 -1.45 10.56 9.43
CA GLY A 38 -2.03 9.23 9.30
C GLY A 38 -2.70 9.01 7.94
N ARG A 39 -3.43 9.99 7.41
CA ARG A 39 -3.99 9.94 6.04
C ARG A 39 -2.91 9.99 4.95
N GLY A 40 -1.73 10.53 5.25
CA GLY A 40 -0.57 10.53 4.35
C GLY A 40 -0.10 9.13 3.93
N HIS A 41 -0.42 8.08 4.70
CA HIS A 41 -0.16 6.69 4.29
C HIS A 41 -0.82 6.35 2.95
N LYS A 42 -1.98 6.95 2.62
CA LYS A 42 -2.63 6.71 1.33
C LYS A 42 -1.74 7.12 0.17
N GLU A 43 -1.14 8.31 0.25
CA GLU A 43 -0.24 8.84 -0.78
C GLU A 43 1.07 8.05 -0.83
N GLY A 44 1.62 7.69 0.35
CA GLY A 44 2.81 6.85 0.44
C GLY A 44 2.60 5.47 -0.20
N TRP A 45 1.49 4.81 0.09
CA TRP A 45 1.16 3.51 -0.51
C TRP A 45 0.91 3.60 -2.01
N ALA A 46 0.27 4.67 -2.49
CA ALA A 46 0.10 4.88 -3.93
C ALA A 46 1.46 4.93 -4.65
N GLY A 47 2.41 5.72 -4.13
CA GLY A 47 3.77 5.78 -4.69
C GLY A 47 4.51 4.44 -4.63
N CYS A 48 4.36 3.66 -3.55
CA CYS A 48 4.93 2.33 -3.46
C CYS A 48 4.34 1.36 -4.50
N LEU A 49 3.03 1.40 -4.73
CA LEU A 49 2.36 0.54 -5.71
C LEU A 49 2.70 0.94 -7.15
N ASP A 50 2.85 2.24 -7.45
CA ASP A 50 3.32 2.72 -8.75
C ASP A 50 4.74 2.21 -9.05
N GLU A 51 5.63 2.27 -8.05
CA GLU A 51 7.01 1.76 -8.17
C GLU A 51 7.08 0.23 -8.25
N LEU A 52 6.14 -0.47 -7.62
CA LEU A 52 6.00 -1.91 -7.75
C LEU A 52 5.56 -2.28 -9.16
N ALA A 53 4.54 -1.61 -9.71
CA ALA A 53 4.03 -1.83 -11.06
C ALA A 53 5.16 -1.75 -12.10
N LYS A 54 5.97 -0.67 -12.05
CA LYS A 54 7.14 -0.50 -12.93
C LYS A 54 8.13 -1.66 -12.85
N ARG A 55 8.37 -2.20 -11.65
CA ARG A 55 9.32 -3.30 -11.43
C ARG A 55 8.79 -4.63 -11.95
N VAL A 56 7.51 -4.93 -11.72
CA VAL A 56 6.93 -6.21 -12.15
C VAL A 56 6.66 -6.22 -13.65
N GLU A 57 6.24 -5.10 -14.23
CA GLU A 57 6.08 -4.96 -15.68
C GLU A 57 7.45 -4.99 -16.39
N GLY A 58 8.44 -4.29 -15.85
CA GLY A 58 9.81 -4.31 -16.37
C GLY A 58 10.53 -5.66 -16.23
N ALA A 59 10.13 -6.50 -15.27
CA ALA A 59 10.64 -7.86 -15.10
C ALA A 59 9.98 -8.88 -16.05
N THR A 60 8.88 -8.51 -16.70
CA THR A 60 8.16 -9.35 -17.67
C THR A 60 8.52 -9.08 -19.14
N ALA A 61 9.48 -8.17 -19.39
CA ALA A 61 10.06 -7.89 -20.72
C ALA A 61 11.37 -8.68 -20.94
#